data_AF-A0A9D6HNQ6-F1
#
_entry.id   AF-A0A9D6HNQ6-F1
#
_cell.length_a   1.000
_cell.length_b   1.000
_cell.length_c   1.000
_cell.angle_alpha   90.00
_cell.angle_beta   90.00
_cell.angle_gamma   90.00
#
_symmetry.space_group_name_H-M   'P 1'
#
loop_
_entity.id
_entity.type
_entity.pdbx_description
1 polymer ?
#
loop_
_entity_poly.entity_id
_entity_poly.type
_entity_poly.pdbx_seq_one_letter_code
_entity_poly.pdbx_strand_id
1 'polypeptide(L)' 'MDNPSLKRVVEFMIAWEQEFGEYISEEEARIRLAELVELYLLIARPLPPKRNDDKEAA' A
#
# COMPACT_ATOMS: atom_id res chain seq x y z
N MET A 1 -9.71 23.14 -10.59
CA MET A 1 -9.70 22.66 -9.20
C MET A 1 -8.62 21.60 -9.11
N ASP A 2 -7.50 21.89 -8.45
CA ASP A 2 -6.41 20.93 -8.27
C ASP A 2 -6.69 20.06 -7.03
N ASN A 3 -7.30 18.90 -7.24
CA ASN A 3 -7.50 17.94 -6.16
C ASN A 3 -6.29 16.97 -6.10
N PRO A 4 -5.37 17.10 -5.13
CA PRO A 4 -4.18 16.26 -5.04
C PRO A 4 -4.49 14.77 -4.83
N SER A 5 -5.66 14.43 -4.28
CA SER A 5 -6.08 13.02 -4.16
C SER A 5 -6.38 12.40 -5.52
N LEU A 6 -7.06 13.14 -6.40
CA LEU A 6 -7.38 12.69 -7.75
C LEU A 6 -6.11 12.47 -8.58
N LYS A 7 -5.12 13.37 -8.44
CA LYS A 7 -3.82 13.24 -9.10
C LYS A 7 -3.13 11.91 -8.77
N ARG A 8 -3.11 11.52 -7.50
CA ARG A 8 -2.47 10.26 -7.06
C ARG A 8 -3.18 9.02 -7.59
N VAL A 9 -4.52 9.06 -7.69
CA VAL A 9 -5.30 7.97 -8.27
C VAL A 9 -4.96 7.80 -9.76
N VAL A 10 -4.87 8.91 -10.51
CA VAL A 10 -4.47 8.88 -11.93
C VAL A 10 -3.04 8.35 -12.10
N GLU A 11 -2.10 8.83 -11.30
CA GLU A 11 -0.71 8.33 -11.32
C GLU A 11 -0.65 6.82 -11.02
N PHE A 12 -1.44 6.34 -10.06
CA PHE A 12 -1.54 4.92 -9.74
C PHE A 12 -2.13 4.10 -10.89
N MET A 13 -3.18 4.59 -11.55
CA MET A 13 -3.76 3.92 -12.72
C MET A 13 -2.74 3.76 -13.86
N ILE A 14 -1.97 4.81 -14.14
CA ILE A 14 -0.90 4.78 -15.17
C ILE A 14 0.16 3.76 -14.79
N ALA A 15 0.61 3.74 -13.53
CA ALA A 15 1.61 2.79 -13.06
C ALA A 15 1.09 1.34 -13.14
N TRP A 16 -0.17 1.11 -12.79
CA TRP A 16 -0.80 -0.22 -12.87
C TRP A 16 -0.84 -0.73 -14.31
N GLU A 17 -1.28 0.11 -15.25
CA GLU A 17 -1.34 -0.26 -16.67
C GLU A 17 0.06 -0.56 -17.23
N GLN A 18 1.08 0.19 -16.83
CA GLN A 18 2.46 -0.05 -17.24
C GLN A 18 3.04 -1.36 -16.70
N GLU A 19 2.75 -1.70 -15.45
CA GLU A 19 3.30 -2.88 -14.78
C GLU A 19 2.57 -4.17 -15.18
N PHE A 20 1.24 -4.12 -15.25
CA PHE A 20 0.40 -5.31 -15.44
C PHE A 20 -0.23 -5.40 -16.83
N GLY A 21 -0.19 -4.34 -17.64
CA GLY A 21 -0.87 -4.31 -18.95
C GLY A 21 -2.39 -4.30 -18.84
N GLU A 22 -2.93 -3.98 -17.66
CA GLU A 22 -4.34 -4.02 -17.35
C GLU A 22 -4.87 -2.61 -17.09
N TYR A 23 -6.06 -2.31 -17.64
CA TYR A 23 -6.78 -1.10 -17.30
C TYR A 23 -7.67 -1.36 -16.08
N ILE A 24 -7.61 -0.47 -15.09
CA ILE A 24 -8.51 -0.46 -13.92
C ILE A 24 -9.32 0.82 -13.89
N SER A 25 -10.53 0.76 -13.33
CA SER A 25 -11.39 1.94 -13.14
C SER A 25 -10.84 2.88 -12.06
N GLU A 26 -11.29 4.15 -12.04
CA GLU A 26 -10.91 5.09 -10.98
C GLU A 26 -11.34 4.61 -9.59
N GLU A 27 -12.52 4.00 -9.47
CA GLU A 27 -13.03 3.44 -8.21
C GLU A 27 -12.16 2.30 -7.73
N GLU A 28 -11.80 1.37 -8.63
CA GLU A 28 -10.90 0.28 -8.32
C GLU A 28 -9.51 0.78 -7.93
N ALA A 29 -8.96 1.76 -8.66
CA ALA A 29 -7.68 2.39 -8.34
C ALA A 29 -7.68 3.03 -6.95
N ARG A 30 -8.79 3.65 -6.52
CA ARG A 30 -8.91 4.20 -5.16
C ARG A 30 -8.85 3.11 -4.09
N ILE A 31 -9.54 1.99 -4.32
CA ILE A 31 -9.55 0.85 -3.40
C ILE A 31 -8.14 0.25 -3.32
N ARG A 32 -7.55 -0.11 -4.46
CA ARG A 32 -6.21 -0.72 -4.54
C ARG A 32 -5.12 0.16 -3.93
N LEU A 33 -5.17 1.47 -4.19
CA LEU A 33 -4.22 2.41 -3.61
C LEU A 33 -4.35 2.49 -2.08
N ALA A 34 -5.58 2.44 -1.54
CA ALA A 34 -5.80 2.39 -0.10
C ALA A 34 -5.26 1.09 0.52
N GLU A 35 -5.57 -0.06 -0.08
CA GLU A 35 -5.05 -1.38 0.33
C GLU A 35 -3.51 -1.39 0.37
N LEU A 36 -2.86 -0.81 -0.65
CA LEU A 36 -1.40 -0.72 -0.73
C LEU A 36 -0.81 0.12 0.41
N VAL A 37 -1.43 1.26 0.73
CA VAL A 37 -0.99 2.11 1.83
C VAL A 37 -1.15 1.39 3.18
N GLU A 38 -2.28 0.73 3.40
CA GLU A 38 -2.52 -0.05 4.61
C GLU A 38 -1.50 -1.19 4.78
N LEU A 39 -1.21 -1.92 3.71
CA LEU A 39 -0.19 -2.97 3.71
C LEU A 39 1.19 -2.41 4.04
N TYR A 40 1.58 -1.31 3.39
CA TYR A 40 2.87 -0.65 3.66
C TYR A 40 2.99 -0.25 5.14
N LEU A 41 1.93 0.35 5.70
CA LEU A 41 1.90 0.71 7.12
C LEU A 41 1.98 -0.52 8.03
N LEU A 42 1.40 -1.65 7.64
CA LEU A 42 1.46 -2.88 8.44
C LEU A 42 2.88 -3.46 8.44
N ILE A 43 3.55 -3.55 7.30
CA ILE A 43 4.90 -4.13 7.17
C ILE A 43 6.00 -3.20 7.69
N ALA A 44 5.78 -1.88 7.62
CA ALA A 44 6.72 -0.89 8.13
C ALA A 44 6.66 -0.73 9.66
N ARG A 45 5.75 -1.46 10.35
CA ARG A 45 5.69 -1.43 11.80
C ARG A 45 7.02 -1.95 12.36
N PRO A 46 7.63 -1.23 13.30
CA PRO A 46 8.79 -1.76 14.02
C PRO A 46 8.37 -3.06 14.69
N LEU A 47 9.26 -4.05 14.63
CA LEU A 47 9.06 -5.31 15.34
C LEU A 47 8.80 -4.99 16.82
N PRO A 48 7.80 -5.64 17.44
CA PRO A 48 7.57 -5.45 18.86
C PRO A 48 8.87 -5.75 19.62
N PRO A 49 9.14 -5.04 20.73
CA PRO A 49 10.31 -5.33 21.55
C PRO A 49 10.27 -6.82 21.91
N LYS A 50 11.42 -7.51 21.77
CA LYS A 50 11.54 -8.91 22.19
C LYS A 50 11.02 -9.03 23.62
N ARG A 51 10.00 -9.87 23.82
CA ARG A 51 9.60 -10.22 25.18
C ARG A 51 10.80 -10.93 25.80
N ASN A 52 11.14 -10.56 27.04
CA ASN A 52 12.27 -11.17 27.76
C ASN A 52 12.14 -12.69 27.93
N ASP A 53 10.96 -13.25 27.63
CA ASP A 53 10.64 -14.67 27.73
C ASP A 53 11.07 -15.49 26.49
N ASP A 54 11.53 -14.87 25.39
CA ASP A 54 12.08 -15.59 24.23
C ASP A 54 13.54 -16.07 24.45
N LYS A 55 14.01 -16.07 25.71
CA LYS A 55 15.30 -16.63 26.12
C LYS A 55 15.17 -18.08 26.60
N GLU A 56 14.52 -18.97 25.86
CA GLU A 56 14.67 -20.43 26.09
C GLU A 56 14.04 -21.25 24.94
N ALA A 57 14.58 -21.08 23.74
CA ALA A 57 14.42 -22.06 22.66
C ALA A 57 15.62 -21.99 21.71
N ALA A 58 16.83 -22.18 22.25
CA ALA A 58 18.05 -22.41 21.48
C ALA A 58 18.88 -23.47 22.19
#